data_AF-A0A944UK92-F1
#
_entry.id   AF-A0A944UK92-F1
#
_cell.length_a   1.000
_cell.length_b   1.000
_cell.length_c   1.000
_cell.angle_alpha   90.00
_cell.angle_beta   90.00
_cell.angle_gamma   90.00
#
_symmetry.space_group_name_H-M   'P 1'
#
loop_
_entity.id
_entity.type
_entity.pdbx_description
1 polymer ?
#
loop_
_entity_poly.entity_id
_entity_poly.type
_entity_poly.pdbx_seq_one_letter_code
_entity_poly.pdbx_strand_id
1 'polypeptide(L)' 'MKNPPSQSYWKSNIRILVTLLTVWFVASFGFGILWSDALDEIKIGGFKLGFWFAQQGSIYIFVLLIFIYV' A
#
# COMPACT_ATOMS: atom_id res chain seq x y z
N MET A 1 -21.06 -30.95 18.84
CA MET A 1 -20.01 -30.84 17.80
C MET A 1 -19.79 -29.36 17.54
N LYS A 2 -18.61 -28.83 17.83
CA LYS A 2 -18.27 -27.41 17.71
C LYS A 2 -18.17 -27.11 16.20
N ASN A 3 -19.13 -26.36 15.64
CA ASN A 3 -19.04 -25.89 14.24
C ASN A 3 -17.64 -25.28 14.03
N PRO A 4 -16.86 -25.71 13.02
CA PRO A 4 -15.54 -25.12 12.84
C PRO A 4 -15.74 -23.64 12.51
N PRO A 5 -15.25 -22.68 13.32
CA PRO A 5 -15.39 -21.26 12.99
C PRO A 5 -14.58 -20.84 11.75
N SER A 6 -13.86 -21.78 11.13
CA SER A 6 -12.74 -21.53 10.21
C SER A 6 -13.12 -20.75 8.96
N GLN A 7 -14.35 -20.86 8.44
CA GLN A 7 -14.71 -20.15 7.21
C GLN A 7 -14.97 -18.65 7.41
N SER A 8 -15.51 -18.23 8.56
CA SER A 8 -15.81 -16.80 8.82
C SER A 8 -14.53 -16.00 9.08
N TYR A 9 -13.57 -16.59 9.80
CA TYR A 9 -12.27 -15.95 10.07
C TYR A 9 -11.43 -15.83 8.79
N TRP A 10 -11.43 -16.85 7.94
CA TRP A 10 -10.66 -16.85 6.70
C TRP A 10 -11.14 -15.75 5.73
N LYS A 11 -12.46 -15.60 5.58
CA LYS A 11 -13.06 -14.56 4.72
C LYS A 11 -12.75 -13.14 5.23
N SER A 12 -12.67 -12.97 6.54
CA SER A 12 -12.32 -11.68 7.17
C SER A 12 -10.85 -11.33 6.94
N ASN A 13 -9.93 -12.26 7.15
CA ASN A 13 -8.51 -12.04 6.86
C ASN A 13 -8.25 -11.74 5.38
N ILE A 14 -8.90 -12.46 4.46
CA ILE A 14 -8.79 -12.20 3.02
C ILE A 14 -9.27 -10.78 2.68
N ARG A 15 -10.38 -10.33 3.26
CA ARG A 15 -10.87 -8.95 3.05
C ARG A 15 -9.85 -7.91 3.52
N ILE A 16 -9.20 -8.15 4.65
CA ILE A 16 -8.18 -7.22 5.17
C ILE A 16 -6.94 -7.24 4.28
N LEU A 17 -6.43 -8.43 3.92
CA LEU A 17 -5.29 -8.56 3.00
C LEU A 17 -5.56 -7.88 1.66
N VAL A 18 -6.74 -8.08 1.07
CA VAL A 18 -7.12 -7.44 -0.20
C VAL A 18 -7.18 -5.93 -0.06
N THR A 19 -7.72 -5.41 1.05
CA THR A 19 -7.72 -3.97 1.34
C THR A 19 -6.29 -3.44 1.44
N LEU A 20 -5.43 -4.13 2.19
CA LEU A 20 -4.03 -3.76 2.37
C LEU A 20 -3.26 -3.75 1.05
N LEU A 21 -3.42 -4.81 0.24
CA LEU A 21 -2.81 -4.89 -1.09
C LEU A 21 -3.33 -3.81 -2.04
N THR A 22 -4.63 -3.46 -1.95
CA THR A 22 -5.21 -2.42 -2.78
C THR A 22 -4.65 -1.05 -2.41
N VAL A 23 -4.58 -0.72 -1.12
CA VAL A 23 -3.98 0.54 -0.66
C VAL A 23 -2.50 0.59 -1.02
N TRP A 24 -1.77 -0.51 -0.82
CA TRP A 24 -0.37 -0.61 -1.21
C TRP A 24 -0.17 -0.46 -2.73
N PHE A 25 -1.04 -1.05 -3.54
CA PHE A 25 -1.01 -0.91 -5.01
C PHE A 25 -1.27 0.53 -5.44
N VAL A 26 -2.30 1.18 -4.90
CA VAL A 26 -2.60 2.59 -5.22
C VAL A 26 -1.47 3.50 -4.73
N ALA A 27 -0.93 3.25 -3.54
CA ALA A 27 0.21 3.99 -2.99
C ALA A 27 1.46 3.88 -3.89
N SER A 28 1.78 2.67 -4.34
CA SER A 28 3.01 2.38 -5.08
C SER A 28 2.87 2.70 -6.57
N PHE A 29 1.84 2.16 -7.23
CA PHE A 29 1.60 2.34 -8.67
C PHE A 29 0.85 3.64 -8.98
N GLY A 30 -0.12 4.01 -8.17
CA GLY A 30 -0.90 5.23 -8.36
C GLY A 30 -0.03 6.47 -8.24
N PHE A 31 0.62 6.68 -7.10
CA PHE A 31 1.48 7.85 -6.90
C PHE A 31 2.87 7.70 -7.56
N GLY A 32 3.40 6.48 -7.69
CA GLY A 32 4.71 6.27 -8.29
C GLY A 32 4.74 6.30 -9.82
N ILE A 33 3.62 6.05 -10.51
CA ILE A 33 3.56 5.92 -11.99
C ILE A 33 2.42 6.72 -12.61
N LEU A 34 1.18 6.57 -12.13
CA LEU A 34 0.02 7.28 -12.73
C LEU A 34 0.04 8.79 -12.47
N TRP A 35 0.38 9.17 -11.24
CA TRP A 35 0.55 10.56 -10.81
C TRP A 35 2.00 11.01 -10.78
N SER A 36 2.93 10.22 -11.33
CA SER A 36 4.35 10.55 -11.28
C SER A 36 4.63 11.90 -11.94
N ASP A 37 3.99 12.21 -13.06
CA ASP A 37 4.24 13.46 -13.79
C ASP A 37 3.85 14.71 -12.99
N ALA A 38 2.74 14.65 -12.24
CA ALA A 38 2.33 15.73 -11.36
C ALA A 38 3.23 15.85 -10.11
N LEU A 39 3.73 14.73 -9.62
CA LEU A 39 4.63 14.68 -8.46
C LEU A 39 6.07 15.06 -8.82
N ASP A 40 6.49 14.81 -10.06
CA ASP A 40 7.81 15.10 -10.58
C ASP A 40 8.08 16.60 -10.75
N GLU A 41 7.04 17.44 -10.73
CA GLU A 41 7.18 18.89 -10.58
C GLU A 41 7.83 19.27 -9.24
N ILE A 42 7.59 18.46 -8.21
CA ILE A 42 8.20 18.64 -6.91
C ILE A 42 9.49 17.83 -6.86
N LYS A 43 10.61 18.49 -6.58
CA LYS A 43 11.92 17.83 -6.47
C LYS A 43 12.35 17.81 -5.01
N ILE A 44 12.55 16.62 -4.45
CA ILE A 44 13.12 16.45 -3.11
C ILE A 44 14.61 16.16 -3.29
N GLY A 45 15.46 17.09 -2.84
CA GLY A 45 16.91 16.89 -2.84
C GLY A 45 17.53 16.69 -4.22
N GLY A 46 16.91 17.22 -5.29
CA GLY A 46 17.37 17.06 -6.68
C GLY A 46 16.77 15.87 -7.42
N PHE A 47 16.02 14.99 -6.74
CA PHE A 47 15.32 13.86 -7.33
C PHE A 47 13.82 14.14 -7.47
N LYS A 48 13.24 13.59 -8.54
CA LYS A 48 11.82 13.63 -8.84
C LYS A 48 11.01 12.89 -7.77
N LEU A 49 9.95 13.51 -7.24
CA LEU A 49 9.18 12.92 -6.14
C LEU A 49 8.47 11.63 -6.54
N GLY A 50 7.97 11.52 -7.77
CA GLY A 50 7.35 10.29 -8.28
C GLY A 50 8.35 9.12 -8.25
N PHE A 51 9.59 9.36 -8.67
CA PHE A 51 10.67 8.37 -8.60
C PHE A 51 11.01 7.96 -7.15
N TRP A 52 11.08 8.93 -6.24
CA TRP A 52 11.31 8.63 -4.81
C TRP A 52 10.18 7.79 -4.22
N PHE A 53 8.94 8.05 -4.62
CA PHE A 53 7.76 7.31 -4.17
C PHE A 53 7.77 5.86 -4.65
N ALA A 54 8.20 5.64 -5.90
CA ALA A 54 8.33 4.32 -6.49
C ALA A 54 9.36 3.43 -5.76
N GLN A 55 10.44 4.01 -5.22
CA GLN A 55 11.49 3.26 -4.49
C GLN A 55 11.26 3.21 -2.98
N GLN A 56 11.32 4.36 -2.29
CA GLN A 56 11.32 4.41 -0.83
C GLN A 56 9.94 4.71 -0.25
N GLY A 57 9.12 5.48 -0.97
CA GLY A 57 7.76 5.80 -0.52
C GLY A 57 6.87 4.56 -0.37
N SER A 58 6.95 3.60 -1.30
CA SER A 58 6.16 2.36 -1.26
C SER A 58 6.47 1.51 -0.02
N ILE A 59 7.74 1.43 0.40
CA ILE A 59 8.17 0.67 1.57
C ILE A 59 7.67 1.34 2.86
N TYR A 60 7.76 2.67 2.96
CA TYR A 60 7.24 3.38 4.13
C TYR A 60 5.72 3.23 4.28
N ILE A 61 4.98 3.32 3.17
CA ILE A 61 3.54 3.10 3.19
C ILE A 61 3.20 1.66 3.55
N PHE A 62 3.97 0.69 3.05
CA PHE A 62 3.82 -0.71 3.43
C PHE A 62 3.99 -0.94 4.94
N VAL A 63 5.04 -0.37 5.55
CA VAL A 63 5.27 -0.47 7.00
C VAL A 63 4.15 0.22 7.78
N LEU A 64 3.68 1.39 7.33
CA LEU A 64 2.57 2.11 7.96
C LEU A 64 1.26 1.32 7.90
N LEU A 65 1.00 0.63 6.80
CA LEU A 65 -0.14 -0.28 6.66
C LEU A 65 -0.05 -1.47 7.63
N ILE A 66 1.15 -2.00 7.89
CA ILE A 66 1.35 -3.04 8.91
C ILE A 66 1.00 -2.49 10.30
N PHE A 67 1.44 -1.27 10.65
CA PHE A 67 1.10 -0.65 11.93
C PHE A 67 -0.39 -0.37 12.11
N ILE A 68 -1.13 -0.08 11.05
CA ILE A 68 -2.59 0.10 11.10
C ILE A 68 -3.31 -1.24 11.26
N TYR A 69 -2.73 -2.32 10.74
CA TYR A 69 -3.30 -3.66 10.74
C TYR A 69 -3.08 -4.44 12.04
N VAL A 70 -1.89 -4.30 12.63
CA VAL A 70 -1.49 -4.93 13.91
C VAL A 70 -2.24 -4.31 15.08
#